data_AF-A0A2A5V3E4-F1
#
_entry.id   AF-A0A2A5V3E4-F1
#
_cell.length_a   1.000
_cell.length_b   1.000
_cell.length_c   1.000
_cell.angle_alpha   90.00
_cell.angle_beta   90.00
_cell.angle_gamma   90.00
#
_symmetry.space_group_name_H-M   'P 1'
#
loop_
_entity.id
_entity.type
_entity.pdbx_description
1 polymer ?
#
loop_
_entity_poly.entity_id
_entity_poly.type
_entity_poly.pdbx_seq_one_letter_code
_entity_poly.pdbx_strand_id
1 'polypeptide(L)'
;MVFGTLFLLILYLILRYVISWIVYYNNLDSRLGDSTWRFSYDYPVQGERDISDLDDKDFVRLRRKKNKIILMMYSIVLVMFVSSMSLLSKFLLYFFD
;
A
#
# COMPACT_ATOMS: atom_id res chain seq x y z
N MET A 1 -26.71 0.33 1.41
CA MET A 1 -25.93 -0.25 0.30
C MET A 1 -25.24 0.85 -0.50
N VAL A 2 -25.98 1.84 -1.04
CA VAL A 2 -25.45 3.01 -1.79
C VAL A 2 -24.27 3.72 -1.10
N PHE A 3 -24.41 4.17 0.15
CA PHE A 3 -23.32 4.85 0.86
C PHE A 3 -22.08 3.97 1.05
N GLY A 4 -22.25 2.66 1.28
CA GLY A 4 -21.12 1.74 1.41
C GLY A 4 -20.41 1.53 0.08
N THR A 5 -21.15 1.46 -1.03
CA THR A 5 -20.59 1.42 -2.38
C THR A 5 -19.82 2.70 -2.70
N LEU A 6 -20.40 3.87 -2.42
CA LEU A 6 -19.74 5.16 -2.63
C LEU A 6 -18.48 5.29 -1.78
N PHE A 7 -18.52 4.86 -0.52
CA PHE A 7 -17.36 4.85 0.37
C PHE A 7 -16.23 3.96 -0.17
N LEU A 8 -16.54 2.75 -0.64
CA LEU A 8 -15.55 1.86 -1.27
C LEU A 8 -14.98 2.45 -2.57
N LEU A 9 -15.79 3.17 -3.35
CA LEU A 9 -15.34 3.86 -4.57
C LEU A 9 -14.35 4.98 -4.25
N ILE A 10 -14.62 5.78 -3.21
CA ILE A 10 -13.67 6.81 -2.74
C ILE A 10 -12.37 6.16 -2.26
N LEU A 11 -12.44 5.10 -1.45
CA LEU A 11 -11.24 4.37 -1.00
C LEU A 11 -10.45 3.78 -2.18
N TYR A 12 -11.12 3.29 -3.22
CA TYR A 12 -10.46 2.81 -4.42
C TYR A 12 -9.68 3.91 -5.15
N LEU A 13 -10.23 5.11 -5.28
CA LEU A 13 -9.53 6.25 -5.88
C LEU A 13 -8.31 6.67 -5.04
N ILE A 14 -8.45 6.67 -3.72
CA ILE A 14 -7.33 6.92 -2.80
C ILE A 14 -6.27 5.84 -2.97
N LEU A 15 -6.65 4.56 -3.00
CA LEU A 15 -5.73 3.44 -3.20
C LEU A 15 -4.94 3.58 -4.52
N ARG A 16 -5.62 3.94 -5.62
CA ARG A 16 -4.97 4.20 -6.92
C ARG A 16 -3.92 5.30 -6.81
N TYR A 17 -4.24 6.39 -6.12
CA TYR A 17 -3.29 7.47 -5.86
C TYR A 17 -2.08 7.02 -5.03
N VAL A 18 -2.31 6.22 -3.97
CA VAL A 18 -1.23 5.64 -3.15
C VAL A 18 -0.33 4.73 -3.99
N ILE A 19 -0.91 3.87 -4.83
CA ILE A 19 -0.15 2.99 -5.72
C ILE A 19 0.72 3.81 -6.68
N SER A 20 0.21 4.90 -7.26
CA SER A 20 1.00 5.80 -8.11
C SER A 20 2.20 6.39 -7.38
N TRP A 21 2.07 6.71 -6.09
CA TRP A 21 3.22 7.14 -5.29
C TRP A 21 4.25 6.00 -5.11
N ILE A 22 3.81 4.77 -4.85
CA ILE A 22 4.73 3.64 -4.72
C ILE A 22 5.52 3.44 -6.02
N VAL A 23 4.84 3.50 -7.18
CA VAL A 23 5.48 3.43 -8.50
C VAL A 23 6.46 4.59 -8.70
N TYR A 24 6.10 5.81 -8.31
CA TYR A 24 7.02 6.95 -8.33
C TYR A 24 8.29 6.66 -7.54
N TYR A 25 8.18 6.16 -6.30
CA TYR A 25 9.35 5.83 -5.48
C TYR A 25 10.17 4.67 -6.06
N ASN A 26 9.54 3.66 -6.67
CA ASN A 26 10.26 2.56 -7.32
C ASN A 26 11.15 3.05 -8.46
N ASN A 27 10.72 4.07 -9.19
CA ASN A 27 11.47 4.64 -10.31
C ASN A 27 12.60 5.60 -9.89
N LEU A 28 12.70 5.98 -8.61
CA LEU A 28 13.75 6.89 -8.12
C LEU A 28 15.10 6.20 -7.94
N ASP A 29 15.11 4.90 -7.63
CA ASP A 29 16.34 4.12 -7.43
C ASP A 29 16.09 2.64 -7.78
N SER A 30 16.91 2.11 -8.69
CA SER A 30 16.84 0.70 -9.15
C SER A 30 16.91 -0.33 -8.02
N ARG A 31 17.53 -0.01 -6.88
CA ARG A 31 17.67 -0.89 -5.72
C ARG A 31 16.34 -1.13 -4.99
N LEU A 32 15.31 -0.31 -5.22
CA LEU A 32 14.02 -0.41 -4.52
C LEU A 32 13.09 -1.50 -5.08
N GLY A 33 13.38 -2.01 -6.28
CA GLY A 33 12.58 -2.98 -7.01
C GLY A 33 11.19 -2.48 -7.43
N ASP A 34 10.51 -3.27 -8.26
CA ASP A 34 9.31 -2.81 -8.98
C ASP A 34 7.97 -3.16 -8.32
N SER A 35 7.97 -3.90 -7.21
CA SER A 35 6.74 -4.30 -6.52
C SER A 35 6.02 -3.10 -5.89
N THR A 36 4.69 -3.11 -6.03
CA THR A 36 3.79 -2.20 -5.33
C THR A 36 3.38 -2.68 -3.93
N TRP A 37 3.64 -3.94 -3.60
CA TRP A 37 3.20 -4.58 -2.35
C TRP A 37 4.32 -4.78 -1.33
N ARG A 38 5.54 -5.06 -1.81
CA ARG A 38 6.66 -5.44 -0.93
C ARG A 38 7.23 -4.23 -0.22
N PHE A 39 7.47 -4.37 1.08
CA PHE A 39 8.37 -3.47 1.77
C PHE A 39 9.76 -3.60 1.17
N SER A 40 10.54 -2.53 1.25
CA SER A 40 11.93 -2.55 0.76
C SER A 40 12.79 -3.62 1.42
N TYR A 41 12.43 -4.03 2.65
CA TYR A 41 13.17 -5.03 3.43
C TYR A 41 12.92 -6.46 2.94
N ASP A 42 11.89 -6.67 2.12
CA ASP A 42 11.53 -7.99 1.58
C ASP A 42 12.40 -8.36 0.36
N TYR A 43 13.14 -7.39 -0.18
CA TYR A 43 14.07 -7.65 -1.28
C TYR A 43 15.39 -8.21 -0.75
N PRO A 44 16.01 -9.15 -1.49
CA PRO A 44 17.34 -9.64 -1.13
C PRO A 44 18.33 -8.47 -1.17
N VAL A 45 19.10 -8.31 -0.10
CA VAL A 45 20.16 -7.30 -0.04
C VAL A 45 21.30 -7.74 -0.96
N GLN A 46 21.59 -6.96 -1.99
CA GLN A 46 22.79 -7.14 -2.82
C GLN A 46 23.94 -6.34 -2.21
N GLY A 47 25.01 -7.01 -1.77
CA GLY A 47 26.22 -6.36 -1.24
C GLY A 47 26.25 -6.19 0.29
N GLU A 48 27.06 -5.23 0.76
CA GLU A 48 27.11 -4.88 2.19
C GLU A 48 25.75 -4.33 2.64
N ARG A 49 25.38 -4.67 3.88
CA ARG A 49 24.06 -4.37 4.41
C ARG A 49 23.98 -2.88 4.76
N ASP A 50 23.41 -2.08 3.85
CA ASP A 50 23.02 -0.69 4.12
C ASP A 50 21.81 -0.66 5.08
N ILE A 51 22.10 -0.82 6.37
CA ILE A 51 21.10 -0.83 7.45
C ILE A 51 20.98 0.56 8.06
N SER A 52 22.09 1.28 8.16
CA SER A 52 22.21 2.47 8.99
C SER A 52 22.29 3.73 8.15
N ASP A 53 21.88 4.85 8.75
CA ASP A 53 22.04 6.18 8.14
C ASP A 53 23.53 6.55 7.92
N LEU A 54 24.48 5.77 8.46
CA LEU A 54 25.92 5.95 8.28
C LEU A 54 26.41 5.37 6.94
N ASP A 55 25.68 4.42 6.35
CA ASP A 55 26.09 3.71 5.13
C ASP A 55 25.66 4.51 3.89
N ASP A 56 24.35 4.75 3.75
CA ASP A 56 23.75 5.56 2.67
C ASP A 56 22.51 6.30 3.20
N LYS A 57 22.75 7.47 3.79
CA LYS A 57 21.71 8.28 4.45
C LYS A 57 20.55 8.62 3.53
N ASP A 58 20.82 8.95 2.28
CA ASP A 58 19.81 9.39 1.34
C ASP A 58 18.93 8.23 0.88
N PHE A 59 19.53 7.07 0.60
CA PHE A 59 18.79 5.86 0.27
C PHE A 59 17.98 5.33 1.45
N VAL A 60 18.54 5.31 2.66
CA VAL A 60 17.81 4.86 3.87
C VAL A 60 16.59 5.75 4.13
N ARG A 61 16.72 7.07 3.94
CA ARG A 61 15.59 8.00 4.06
C ARG A 61 14.55 7.79 2.96
N LEU A 62 14.98 7.57 1.72
CA LEU A 62 14.11 7.27 0.59
C LEU A 62 13.28 6.01 0.85
N ARG A 63 13.95 4.95 1.31
CA ARG A 63 13.36 3.68 1.71
C ARG A 63 12.29 3.85 2.80
N ARG A 64 12.61 4.60 3.86
CA ARG A 64 11.65 4.88 4.96
C ARG A 64 10.41 5.61 4.45
N LYS A 65 10.56 6.57 3.54
CA LYS A 65 9.42 7.26 2.90
C LYS A 65 8.56 6.29 2.09
N LYS A 66 9.15 5.47 1.22
CA LYS A 66 8.45 4.44 0.45
C LYS A 66 7.69 3.46 1.36
N ASN A 67 8.35 2.94 2.40
CA ASN A 67 7.75 1.98 3.32
C ASN A 67 6.56 2.56 4.10
N LYS A 68 6.59 3.84 4.47
CA LYS A 68 5.45 4.52 5.08
C LYS A 68 4.23 4.54 4.16
N ILE A 69 4.45 4.70 2.85
CA ILE A 69 3.38 4.70 1.84
C ILE A 69 2.85 3.29 1.60
N ILE A 70 3.72 2.28 1.57
CA ILE A 70 3.30 0.87 1.50
C ILE A 70 2.45 0.49 2.72
N LEU A 71 2.84 0.92 3.92
CA LEU A 71 2.01 0.72 5.12
C LEU A 71 0.63 1.37 4.96
N MET A 72 0.58 2.61 4.44
CA MET A 72 -0.67 3.31 4.17
C MET A 72 -1.55 2.55 3.15
N MET A 73 -0.95 1.98 2.10
CA MET A 73 -1.65 1.11 1.15
C MET A 73 -2.28 -0.09 1.86
N TYR A 74 -1.52 -0.80 2.70
CA TYR A 74 -2.04 -1.95 3.46
C TYR A 74 -3.19 -1.56 4.40
N SER A 75 -3.08 -0.42 5.09
CA SER A 75 -4.16 0.10 5.94
C SER A 75 -5.44 0.38 5.13
N ILE A 76 -5.33 0.98 3.94
CA ILE A 76 -6.48 1.22 3.05
C ILE A 76 -7.11 -0.11 2.62
N VAL A 77 -6.29 -1.07 2.18
CA VAL A 77 -6.78 -2.39 1.75
C VAL A 77 -7.50 -3.11 2.90
N LEU A 78 -6.97 -3.04 4.13
CA LEU A 78 -7.64 -3.61 5.30
C LEU A 78 -9.01 -2.96 5.56
N VAL A 79 -9.10 -1.63 5.50
CA VAL A 79 -10.37 -0.91 5.67
C VAL A 79 -11.36 -1.26 4.56
N MET A 80 -10.88 -1.36 3.31
CA MET A 80 -11.71 -1.80 2.18
C MET A 80 -12.25 -3.21 2.40
N PHE A 81 -11.42 -4.14 2.88
CA PHE A 81 -11.83 -5.53 3.16
C PHE A 81 -12.95 -5.59 4.22
N VAL A 82 -12.76 -4.92 5.37
CA VAL A 82 -13.79 -4.89 6.43
C VAL A 82 -15.09 -4.25 5.92
N SER A 83 -14.97 -3.16 5.16
CA SER A 83 -16.12 -2.45 4.60
C SER A 83 -16.85 -3.28 3.55
N SER A 84 -16.13 -4.04 2.71
CA SER A 84 -16.74 -4.94 1.73
C SER A 84 -17.48 -6.09 2.40
N MET A 85 -16.97 -6.64 3.52
CA MET A 85 -17.67 -7.68 4.28
C MET A 85 -18.98 -7.16 4.86
N SER A 86 -18.97 -5.94 5.40
CA SER A 86 -20.21 -5.29 5.89
C SER A 86 -21.24 -5.06 4.77
N LEU A 87 -20.78 -4.63 3.59
CA LEU A 87 -21.67 -4.41 2.44
C LEU A 87 -22.22 -5.72 1.89
N LEU A 88 -21.39 -6.76 1.79
CA LEU A 88 -21.77 -8.09 1.35
C LEU A 88 -22.84 -8.68 2.28
N SER A 89 -22.66 -8.56 3.60
CA SER A 89 -23.67 -9.00 4.56
C SER A 89 -25.04 -8.34 4.32
N LYS A 90 -25.08 -7.01 4.14
CA LYS A 90 -26.33 -6.29 3.83
C LYS A 90 -26.93 -6.70 2.49
N PHE A 91 -26.08 -7.01 1.50
CA PHE A 91 -26.52 -7.52 0.21
C PHE A 91 -27.17 -8.89 0.36
N LEU A 92 -26.53 -9.83 1.07
CA LEU A 92 -27.09 -11.15 1.29
C LEU A 92 -28.42 -11.09 2.03
N LEU A 93 -28.52 -10.31 3.11
CA LEU A 93 -29.78 -10.14 3.85
C LEU A 93 -30.90 -9.59 2.95
N TYR A 94 -30.61 -8.64 2.05
CA TYR A 94 -31.62 -8.10 1.14
C TYR A 94 -32.19 -9.13 0.15
N PHE A 95 -31.43 -10.16 -0.21
CA PHE A 95 -31.87 -11.17 -1.19
C PHE A 95 -32.41 -12.45 -0.55
N PHE A 96 -31.96 -12.78 0.66
CA PHE A 96 -32.24 -14.07 1.30
C PHE A 96 -33.15 -13.97 2.54
N ASP A 97 -33.37 -12.78 3.10
CA ASP A 97 -34.42 -12.49 4.09
C ASP A 97 -35.54 -11.67 3.44
#